data_AF-A0A0E3NYG6-F1
#
_entry.id   AF-A0A0E3NYG6-F1
#
_cell.length_a   1.000
_cell.length_b   1.000
_cell.length_c   1.000
_cell.angle_alpha   90.00
_cell.angle_beta   90.00
_cell.angle_gamma   90.00
#
_symmetry.space_group_name_H-M   'P 1'
#
loop_
_entity.id
_entity.type
_entity.pdbx_description
1 polymer ?
#
loop_
_entity_poly.entity_id
_entity_poly.type
_entity_poly.pdbx_seq_one_letter_code
_entity_poly.pdbx_strand_id
1 'polypeptide(L)'
;MQKSSKKKSGPVGSISSKFIVLNIDFIYMTKSVDDIHCMDTGFINAKQRLKKADIGEENRKLIENFSIALRREGAAKSTITWYLNYTTRTVQRLQEMGFTETLDKLDPETFDRLLIHLEDERKMSPGTIRNYKKLVKKFFRWSTGGNPPKWIRELKLKTIESPVQPSDILTKDEFTRLLEAGRHPRDKAIIAVLADGGMRVGALASCRVKNVEFNQYGAMIYLSKTGVNKTTPAKGIPLTWSSGYLNQWLAVHPDRENPEAPLWVTLDKNQEAVSYKTIRKMIKTTAEKAGIKKSVHPHLLRHTAITNWILDGLNEQEVKHRAGWSRGSTQMFKIYANFTDQEINNSIYEKYGLKTEDTRHVTLTRCPRCDNVLKSEDKFCSRCSLVLDQAMAEKIEAGNDFADDKMEKLVNAKIEELVEARFREMLGQK
;
A
#
# COMPACT_ATOMS: atom_id res chain seq x y z
N MET A 1 1.49 -0.02 77.13
CA MET A 1 1.53 -1.41 77.66
C MET A 1 2.00 -2.34 76.55
N GLN A 2 3.11 -3.05 76.80
CA GLN A 2 3.63 -4.28 76.14
C GLN A 2 3.89 -4.27 74.60
N LYS A 3 4.95 -4.86 74.01
CA LYS A 3 6.17 -5.57 74.46
C LYS A 3 7.01 -5.90 73.19
N SER A 4 8.34 -6.00 73.34
CA SER A 4 9.25 -7.05 72.75
C SER A 4 9.44 -7.09 71.22
N SER A 5 10.54 -6.63 70.61
CA SER A 5 11.92 -7.18 70.55
C SER A 5 12.05 -8.68 70.17
N LYS A 6 12.66 -8.98 69.00
CA LYS A 6 13.92 -9.78 68.83
C LYS A 6 14.21 -10.21 67.37
N LYS A 7 15.40 -9.80 66.91
CA LYS A 7 16.47 -10.53 66.16
C LYS A 7 16.08 -11.44 64.97
N LYS A 8 16.79 -11.29 63.84
CA LYS A 8 18.06 -12.00 63.52
C LYS A 8 18.57 -11.64 62.11
N SER A 9 19.88 -11.38 62.03
CA SER A 9 20.69 -11.34 60.81
C SER A 9 21.03 -12.76 60.31
N GLY A 10 21.11 -12.93 58.99
CA GLY A 10 21.52 -14.13 58.26
C GLY A 10 21.67 -13.80 56.75
N PRO A 11 22.45 -14.58 55.98
CA PRO A 11 23.66 -14.07 55.32
C PRO A 11 23.50 -13.57 53.88
N VAL A 12 24.48 -12.75 53.48
CA VAL A 12 24.77 -12.28 52.12
C VAL A 12 25.02 -13.48 51.20
N GLY A 13 24.02 -13.83 50.39
CA GLY A 13 24.11 -14.84 49.34
C GLY A 13 24.42 -14.19 47.99
N SER A 14 25.57 -14.55 47.42
CA SER A 14 26.07 -14.15 46.09
C SER A 14 25.02 -14.33 44.98
N ILE A 15 24.64 -13.24 44.31
CA ILE A 15 23.89 -13.32 43.06
C ILE A 15 24.88 -13.63 41.94
N SER A 16 25.02 -14.94 41.69
CA SER A 16 25.61 -15.49 40.48
C SER A 16 24.95 -14.88 39.24
N SER A 17 25.80 -14.33 38.38
CA SER A 17 25.51 -13.82 37.04
C SER A 17 24.98 -14.92 36.12
N LYS A 18 23.68 -15.20 36.21
CA LYS A 18 22.98 -15.95 35.14
C LYS A 18 22.51 -14.96 34.08
N PHE A 19 23.33 -14.86 33.04
CA PHE A 19 22.92 -14.45 31.70
C PHE A 19 21.53 -15.03 31.38
N ILE A 20 20.52 -14.17 31.35
CA ILE A 20 19.25 -14.51 30.73
C ILE A 20 19.50 -14.43 29.23
N VAL A 21 19.85 -15.59 28.65
CA VAL A 21 19.70 -15.84 27.22
C VAL A 21 18.19 -15.84 26.97
N LEU A 22 17.64 -14.67 26.64
CA LEU A 22 16.32 -14.58 26.05
C LEU A 22 16.40 -15.29 24.70
N ASN A 23 15.90 -16.53 24.67
CA ASN A 23 15.56 -17.22 23.43
C ASN A 23 14.75 -16.26 22.56
N ILE A 24 15.31 -15.95 21.39
CA ILE A 24 14.67 -15.18 20.33
C ILE A 24 13.68 -16.14 19.66
N ASP A 25 12.66 -16.55 20.40
CA ASP A 25 11.50 -17.20 19.84
C ASP A 25 10.68 -16.11 19.13
N PHE A 26 10.57 -16.29 17.82
CA PHE A 26 9.64 -15.68 16.89
C PHE A 26 8.60 -14.75 17.55
N ILE A 27 8.97 -13.48 17.79
CA ILE A 27 7.98 -12.47 18.14
C ILE A 27 7.11 -12.29 16.88
N TYR A 28 5.95 -12.96 16.88
CA TYR A 28 4.81 -12.60 16.04
C TYR A 28 4.40 -11.19 16.47
N MET A 29 5.12 -10.17 16.00
CA MET A 29 4.68 -8.79 16.09
C MET A 29 3.46 -8.70 15.17
N THR A 30 2.28 -8.69 15.77
CA THR A 30 1.00 -8.43 15.10
C THR A 30 1.16 -7.23 14.18
N LYS A 31 0.71 -7.34 12.93
CA LYS A 31 0.75 -6.21 12.00
C LYS A 31 -0.15 -5.10 12.54
N SER A 32 0.46 -4.03 13.01
CA SER A 32 -0.25 -2.84 13.48
C SER A 32 -0.63 -1.96 12.30
N VAL A 33 -1.84 -1.40 12.33
CA VAL A 33 -2.28 -0.36 11.38
C VAL A 33 -1.44 0.92 11.51
N ASP A 34 -0.74 1.10 12.62
CA ASP A 34 0.20 2.21 12.82
C ASP A 34 1.62 1.90 12.29
N ASP A 35 1.92 0.63 11.94
CA ASP A 35 3.20 0.20 11.33
C ASP A 35 3.02 -0.73 10.10
N ILE A 36 2.33 -0.21 9.09
CA ILE A 36 2.05 -0.92 7.82
C ILE A 36 3.32 -1.29 7.04
N HIS A 37 4.39 -0.51 7.24
CA HIS A 37 5.67 -0.76 6.60
C HIS A 37 6.53 -1.77 7.37
N CYS A 38 6.06 -2.24 8.53
CA CYS A 38 6.80 -3.12 9.43
C CYS A 38 8.20 -2.54 9.72
N MET A 39 8.27 -1.25 10.06
CA MET A 39 9.51 -0.51 10.33
C MET A 39 10.30 -1.16 11.47
N ASP A 40 9.61 -1.68 12.49
CA ASP A 40 10.24 -2.34 13.62
C ASP A 40 10.91 -3.66 13.20
N THR A 41 10.13 -4.53 12.56
CA THR A 41 10.63 -5.80 12.01
C THR A 41 11.71 -5.56 10.95
N GLY A 42 11.56 -4.53 10.12
CA GLY A 42 12.52 -4.15 9.08
C GLY A 42 13.87 -3.75 9.66
N PHE A 43 13.87 -2.99 10.75
CA PHE A 43 15.08 -2.60 11.47
C PHE A 43 15.75 -3.78 12.15
N ILE A 44 14.98 -4.65 12.83
CA ILE A 44 15.50 -5.87 13.46
C ILE A 44 16.17 -6.76 12.40
N ASN A 45 15.50 -6.98 11.27
CA ASN A 45 16.03 -7.75 10.16
C ASN A 45 17.30 -7.11 9.57
N ALA A 46 17.36 -5.78 9.45
CA ALA A 46 18.57 -5.09 8.97
C ALA A 46 19.75 -5.30 9.92
N LYS A 47 19.54 -5.24 11.24
CA LYS A 47 20.56 -5.56 12.24
C LYS A 47 21.01 -7.02 12.17
N GLN A 48 20.08 -7.95 12.02
CA GLN A 48 20.42 -9.37 11.88
C GLN A 48 21.24 -9.63 10.60
N ARG A 49 20.89 -8.97 9.48
CA ARG A 49 21.68 -9.05 8.24
C ARG A 49 23.09 -8.51 8.45
N LEU A 50 23.25 -7.37 9.11
CA LEU A 50 24.56 -6.81 9.43
C LEU A 50 25.41 -7.79 10.26
N LYS A 51 24.82 -8.43 11.27
CA LYS A 51 25.52 -9.43 12.10
C LYS A 51 25.97 -10.67 11.31
N LYS A 52 25.14 -11.12 10.36
CA LYS A 52 25.42 -12.29 9.52
C LYS A 52 26.27 -11.96 8.27
N ALA A 53 26.48 -10.68 7.98
CA ALA A 53 27.23 -10.27 6.79
C ALA A 53 28.72 -10.56 6.98
N ASP A 54 29.32 -11.12 5.94
CA ASP A 54 30.75 -11.34 5.82
C ASP A 54 31.44 -10.06 5.34
N ILE A 55 31.62 -9.09 6.24
CA ILE A 55 32.11 -7.74 5.90
C ILE A 55 33.36 -7.33 6.70
N GLY A 56 33.92 -8.23 7.51
CA GLY A 56 34.95 -7.93 8.48
C GLY A 56 34.41 -7.21 9.73
N GLU A 57 35.07 -7.44 10.88
CA GLU A 57 34.59 -6.95 12.17
C GLU A 57 34.69 -5.42 12.30
N GLU A 58 35.73 -4.81 11.72
CA GLU A 58 35.92 -3.35 11.78
C GLU A 58 34.85 -2.60 10.99
N ASN A 59 34.50 -3.05 9.79
CA ASN A 59 33.37 -2.49 9.03
C ASN A 59 32.04 -2.70 9.75
N ARG A 60 31.85 -3.85 10.40
CA ARG A 60 30.63 -4.11 11.19
C ARG A 60 30.49 -3.07 12.31
N LYS A 61 31.52 -2.86 13.12
CA LYS A 61 31.55 -1.83 14.17
C LYS A 61 31.32 -0.42 13.60
N LEU A 62 31.93 -0.11 12.47
CA LEU A 62 31.79 1.19 11.79
C LEU A 62 30.33 1.45 11.38
N ILE A 63 29.65 0.45 10.81
CA ILE A 63 28.23 0.54 10.44
C ILE A 63 27.33 0.65 11.66
N GLU A 64 27.64 -0.07 12.75
CA GLU A 64 26.90 0.05 14.01
C GLU A 64 27.03 1.46 14.60
N ASN A 65 28.24 2.02 14.66
CA ASN A 65 28.51 3.38 15.11
C ASN A 65 27.78 4.42 14.25
N PHE A 66 27.78 4.24 12.92
CA PHE A 66 27.02 5.09 12.02
C PHE A 66 25.51 5.05 12.31
N SER A 67 24.97 3.86 12.59
CA SER A 67 23.56 3.71 12.95
C SER A 67 23.18 4.40 14.26
N ILE A 68 24.09 4.39 15.25
CA ILE A 68 23.93 5.10 16.52
C ILE A 68 23.94 6.61 16.29
N ALA A 69 24.85 7.11 15.47
CA ALA A 69 24.92 8.53 15.14
C ALA A 69 23.64 9.02 14.44
N LEU A 70 23.14 8.27 13.44
CA LEU A 70 21.87 8.59 12.79
C LEU A 70 20.70 8.65 13.78
N ARG A 71 20.70 7.77 14.79
CA ARG A 71 19.68 7.80 15.85
C ARG A 71 19.81 9.02 16.76
N ARG A 72 21.04 9.44 17.10
CA ARG A 72 21.30 10.67 17.86
C ARG A 72 20.86 11.93 17.12
N GLU A 73 20.98 11.94 15.79
CA GLU A 73 20.45 13.01 14.93
C GLU A 73 18.91 13.01 14.80
N GLY A 74 18.21 12.06 15.42
CA GLY A 74 16.75 11.96 15.33
C GLY A 74 16.25 11.38 14.01
N ALA A 75 17.07 10.64 13.25
CA ALA A 75 16.63 10.03 12.01
C ALA A 75 15.52 8.99 12.24
N ALA A 76 14.52 8.98 11.35
CA ALA A 76 13.45 7.99 11.40
C ALA A 76 13.98 6.55 11.27
N LYS A 77 13.30 5.59 11.90
CA LYS A 77 13.70 4.17 11.91
C LYS A 77 13.81 3.57 10.51
N SER A 78 12.93 3.98 9.59
CA SER A 78 12.98 3.62 8.17
C SER A 78 14.26 4.12 7.49
N THR A 79 14.66 5.36 7.77
CA THR A 79 15.91 5.96 7.29
C THR A 79 17.13 5.21 7.83
N ILE A 80 17.17 4.90 9.13
CA ILE A 80 18.27 4.13 9.72
C ILE A 80 18.35 2.73 9.09
N THR A 81 17.20 2.07 8.92
CA THR A 81 17.10 0.76 8.26
C THR A 81 17.63 0.81 6.83
N TRP A 82 17.33 1.88 6.10
CA TRP A 82 17.86 2.10 4.75
C TRP A 82 19.39 2.20 4.78
N TYR A 83 19.96 3.05 5.64
CA TYR A 83 21.40 3.21 5.78
C TYR A 83 22.08 1.88 6.19
N LEU A 84 21.55 1.15 7.17
CA LEU A 84 22.09 -0.15 7.57
C LEU A 84 22.20 -1.12 6.39
N ASN A 85 21.09 -1.32 5.64
CA ASN A 85 21.10 -2.25 4.52
C ASN A 85 21.99 -1.75 3.37
N TYR A 86 21.98 -0.45 3.07
CA TYR A 86 22.78 0.11 1.97
C TYR A 86 24.27 0.09 2.30
N THR A 87 24.69 0.49 3.50
CA THR A 87 26.11 0.44 3.89
C THR A 87 26.62 -0.99 3.91
N THR A 88 25.86 -1.94 4.46
CA THR A 88 26.22 -3.37 4.42
C THR A 88 26.43 -3.86 2.99
N ARG A 89 25.49 -3.56 2.09
CA ARG A 89 25.60 -3.95 0.67
C ARG A 89 26.75 -3.27 -0.06
N THR A 90 27.07 -2.02 0.28
CA THR A 90 28.22 -1.31 -0.31
C THR A 90 29.51 -2.00 0.07
N VAL A 91 29.70 -2.36 1.33
CA VAL A 91 30.90 -3.07 1.78
C VAL A 91 31.02 -4.44 1.11
N GLN A 92 29.93 -5.21 1.06
CA GLN A 92 29.92 -6.51 0.37
C GLN A 92 30.34 -6.39 -1.10
N ARG A 93 29.84 -5.37 -1.82
CA ARG A 93 30.20 -5.15 -3.22
C ARG A 93 31.64 -4.69 -3.40
N LEU A 94 32.15 -3.87 -2.49
CA LEU A 94 33.56 -3.48 -2.49
C LEU A 94 34.45 -4.72 -2.29
N GLN A 95 34.09 -5.62 -1.38
CA GLN A 95 34.82 -6.87 -1.17
C GLN A 95 34.76 -7.83 -2.37
N GLU A 96 33.61 -7.91 -3.06
CA GLU A 96 33.48 -8.65 -4.32
C GLU A 96 34.48 -8.15 -5.38
N MET A 97 34.86 -6.87 -5.32
CA MET A 97 35.85 -6.23 -6.19
C MET A 97 37.29 -6.27 -5.64
N GLY A 98 37.53 -6.98 -4.54
CA GLY A 98 38.85 -7.12 -3.92
C GLY A 98 39.26 -5.99 -2.97
N PHE A 99 38.35 -5.06 -2.62
CA PHE A 99 38.63 -4.03 -1.62
C PHE A 99 38.48 -4.59 -0.21
N THR A 100 39.59 -4.65 0.53
CA THR A 100 39.67 -5.24 1.88
C THR A 100 39.72 -4.21 3.01
N GLU A 101 39.84 -2.93 2.69
CA GLU A 101 39.92 -1.87 3.69
C GLU A 101 38.54 -1.50 4.27
N THR A 102 38.54 -0.64 5.29
CA THR A 102 37.32 -0.14 5.90
C THR A 102 36.69 0.96 5.05
N LEU A 103 35.35 1.09 5.12
CA LEU A 103 34.60 2.01 4.24
C LEU A 103 35.02 3.48 4.37
N ASP A 104 35.52 3.90 5.52
CA ASP A 104 36.06 5.25 5.77
C ASP A 104 37.34 5.56 4.99
N LYS A 105 38.04 4.54 4.51
CA LYS A 105 39.24 4.66 3.68
C LYS A 105 38.96 4.61 2.18
N LEU A 106 37.68 4.56 1.78
CA LEU A 106 37.30 4.53 0.37
C LEU A 106 37.82 5.80 -0.35
N ASP A 107 38.59 5.58 -1.41
CA ASP A 107 39.16 6.61 -2.27
C ASP A 107 38.27 6.85 -3.52
N PRO A 108 38.44 7.98 -4.24
CA PRO A 108 37.59 8.29 -5.39
C PRO A 108 37.73 7.29 -6.54
N GLU A 109 38.92 6.72 -6.78
CA GLU A 109 39.15 5.78 -7.89
C GLU A 109 38.41 4.47 -7.62
N THR A 110 38.52 3.92 -6.40
CA THR A 110 37.77 2.73 -5.99
C THR A 110 36.27 2.99 -6.02
N PHE A 111 35.81 4.18 -5.61
CA PHE A 111 34.39 4.51 -5.68
C PHE A 111 33.88 4.61 -7.12
N ASP A 112 34.64 5.20 -8.04
CA ASP A 112 34.26 5.26 -9.45
C ASP A 112 34.23 3.86 -10.08
N ARG A 113 35.20 3.00 -9.76
CA ARG A 113 35.17 1.57 -10.14
C ARG A 113 33.91 0.88 -9.61
N LEU A 114 33.51 1.15 -8.35
CA LEU A 114 32.27 0.62 -7.80
C LEU A 114 31.07 1.08 -8.62
N LEU A 115 30.98 2.37 -8.96
CA LEU A 115 29.87 2.88 -9.77
C LEU A 115 29.80 2.22 -11.15
N ILE A 116 30.95 2.03 -11.81
CA ILE A 116 31.04 1.34 -13.11
C ILE A 116 30.58 -0.12 -12.96
N HIS A 117 31.07 -0.85 -11.95
CA HIS A 117 30.63 -2.23 -11.67
C HIS A 117 29.11 -2.30 -11.44
N LEU A 118 28.54 -1.31 -10.74
CA LEU A 118 27.09 -1.24 -10.52
C LEU A 118 26.29 -0.97 -11.79
N GLU A 119 26.80 -0.12 -12.67
CA GLU A 119 26.17 0.28 -13.93
C GLU A 119 26.28 -0.83 -14.99
N ASP A 120 27.46 -1.34 -15.24
CA ASP A 120 27.76 -2.21 -16.39
C ASP A 120 27.53 -3.69 -16.08
N GLU A 121 28.10 -4.19 -14.98
CA GLU A 121 28.03 -5.60 -14.64
C GLU A 121 26.71 -5.96 -13.95
N ARG A 122 26.26 -5.11 -13.01
CA ARG A 122 25.03 -5.34 -12.24
C ARG A 122 23.80 -4.70 -12.86
N LYS A 123 23.95 -3.89 -13.92
CA LYS A 123 22.85 -3.25 -14.67
C LYS A 123 21.87 -2.51 -13.75
N MET A 124 22.39 -1.82 -12.74
CA MET A 124 21.57 -1.14 -11.74
C MET A 124 20.97 0.15 -12.31
N SER A 125 19.73 0.47 -11.92
CA SER A 125 19.07 1.68 -12.41
C SER A 125 19.80 2.96 -11.94
N PRO A 126 19.72 4.07 -12.71
CA PRO A 126 20.30 5.36 -12.32
C PRO A 126 19.86 5.82 -10.91
N GLY A 127 18.62 5.50 -10.53
CA GLY A 127 18.07 5.78 -9.20
C GLY A 127 18.81 5.04 -8.09
N THR A 128 19.18 3.79 -8.35
CA THR A 128 19.97 2.97 -7.44
C THR A 128 21.39 3.52 -7.32
N ILE A 129 22.04 3.87 -8.43
CA ILE A 129 23.36 4.52 -8.43
C ILE A 129 23.34 5.83 -7.61
N ARG A 130 22.33 6.67 -7.83
CA ARG A 130 22.13 7.90 -7.06
C ARG A 130 21.98 7.63 -5.55
N ASN A 131 21.38 6.51 -5.17
CA ASN A 131 21.26 6.10 -3.77
C ASN A 131 22.62 5.71 -3.16
N TYR A 132 23.51 5.04 -3.91
CA TYR A 132 24.89 4.81 -3.49
C TYR A 132 25.65 6.14 -3.28
N LYS A 133 25.53 7.09 -4.22
CA LYS A 133 26.14 8.43 -4.07
C LYS A 133 25.62 9.18 -2.84
N LYS A 134 24.31 9.09 -2.54
CA LYS A 134 23.72 9.67 -1.33
C LYS A 134 24.24 9.03 -0.05
N LEU A 135 24.35 7.70 -0.03
CA LEU A 135 24.90 6.94 1.09
C LEU A 135 26.30 7.44 1.42
N VAL A 136 27.20 7.42 0.43
CA VAL A 136 28.60 7.79 0.61
C VAL A 136 28.73 9.25 1.07
N LYS A 137 27.96 10.18 0.49
CA LYS A 137 27.89 11.57 0.97
C LYS A 137 27.52 11.69 2.45
N LYS A 138 26.47 10.99 2.90
CA LYS A 138 26.03 11.06 4.30
C LYS A 138 27.02 10.36 5.23
N PHE A 139 27.56 9.21 4.81
CA PHE A 139 28.52 8.43 5.57
C PHE A 139 29.81 9.21 5.81
N PHE A 140 30.44 9.76 4.75
CA PHE A 140 31.67 10.55 4.89
C PHE A 140 31.47 11.84 5.67
N ARG A 141 30.31 12.50 5.55
CA ARG A 141 29.99 13.66 6.39
C ARG A 141 29.97 13.29 7.87
N TRP A 142 29.54 12.09 8.21
CA TRP A 142 29.56 11.59 9.58
C TRP A 142 30.97 11.17 10.03
N SER A 143 31.67 10.35 9.24
CA SER A 143 32.96 9.77 9.63
C SER A 143 34.06 10.84 9.81
N THR A 144 33.98 11.96 9.09
CA THR A 144 34.95 13.06 9.19
C THR A 144 34.51 14.22 10.08
N GLY A 145 33.49 14.03 10.92
CA GLY A 145 33.02 15.08 11.84
C GLY A 145 32.44 16.31 11.12
N GLY A 146 31.95 16.16 9.89
CA GLY A 146 31.33 17.22 9.11
C GLY A 146 32.20 17.84 8.01
N ASN A 147 33.47 17.44 7.89
CA ASN A 147 34.38 17.95 6.86
C ASN A 147 34.77 16.85 5.85
N PRO A 148 33.88 16.46 4.92
CA PRO A 148 34.16 15.35 4.01
C PRO A 148 35.22 15.73 2.96
N PRO A 149 35.94 14.73 2.39
CA PRO A 149 36.94 14.95 1.34
C PRO A 149 36.40 15.77 0.15
N LYS A 150 37.30 16.46 -0.57
CA LYS A 150 36.94 17.30 -1.73
C LYS A 150 36.10 16.55 -2.77
N TRP A 151 36.50 15.33 -3.12
CA TRP A 151 35.79 14.50 -4.10
C TRP A 151 34.35 14.16 -3.68
N ILE A 152 34.10 13.98 -2.37
CA ILE A 152 32.74 13.79 -1.83
C ILE A 152 31.91 15.07 -1.94
N ARG A 153 32.49 16.24 -1.65
CA ARG A 153 31.79 17.52 -1.76
C ARG A 153 31.35 17.78 -3.20
N GLU A 154 32.24 17.49 -4.15
CA GLU A 154 32.04 17.70 -5.58
C GLU A 154 31.19 16.62 -6.27
N LEU A 155 30.94 15.48 -5.60
CA LEU A 155 30.15 14.38 -6.16
C LEU A 155 28.73 14.83 -6.54
N LYS A 156 28.44 14.88 -7.84
CA LYS A 156 27.15 15.37 -8.35
C LYS A 156 26.03 14.35 -8.19
N LEU A 157 24.91 14.79 -7.63
CA LEU A 157 23.66 14.02 -7.59
C LEU A 157 22.76 14.50 -8.73
N LYS A 158 22.93 13.95 -9.94
CA LYS A 158 22.07 14.29 -11.08
C LYS A 158 20.60 14.03 -10.73
N THR A 159 19.72 14.93 -11.17
CA THR A 159 18.29 14.69 -11.16
C THR A 159 18.01 13.61 -12.19
N ILE A 160 17.19 12.63 -11.80
CA ILE A 160 16.76 11.57 -12.71
C ILE A 160 15.35 11.94 -13.11
N GLU A 161 15.20 12.23 -14.40
CA GLU A 161 13.90 12.43 -15.00
C GLU A 161 13.38 11.05 -15.39
N SER A 162 12.19 10.72 -14.90
CA SER A 162 11.46 9.51 -15.30
C SER A 162 10.01 9.94 -15.46
N PRO A 163 9.69 10.64 -16.55
CA PRO A 163 8.32 11.01 -16.84
C PRO A 163 7.50 9.73 -17.01
N VAL A 164 6.36 9.66 -16.31
CA VAL A 164 5.34 8.66 -16.56
C VAL A 164 4.78 8.95 -17.94
N GLN A 165 4.85 7.98 -18.83
CA GLN A 165 4.31 8.12 -20.18
C GLN A 165 2.80 7.86 -20.15
N PRO A 166 2.01 8.46 -21.05
CA PRO A 166 0.59 8.12 -21.18
C PRO A 166 0.35 6.61 -21.35
N SER A 167 1.26 5.91 -22.05
CA SER A 167 1.23 4.45 -22.23
C SER A 167 1.40 3.66 -20.94
N ASP A 168 1.98 4.24 -19.88
CA ASP A 168 2.13 3.59 -18.58
C ASP A 168 0.81 3.56 -17.80
N ILE A 169 -0.09 4.51 -18.06
CA ILE A 169 -1.39 4.67 -17.37
C ILE A 169 -2.37 3.57 -17.80
N LEU A 170 -3.23 3.14 -16.87
CA LEU A 170 -4.27 2.15 -17.19
C LEU A 170 -5.36 2.77 -18.07
N THR A 171 -5.74 2.07 -19.14
CA THR A 171 -6.92 2.44 -19.93
C THR A 171 -8.22 2.14 -19.16
N LYS A 172 -9.36 2.70 -19.62
CA LYS A 172 -10.69 2.38 -19.05
C LYS A 172 -10.96 0.87 -19.07
N ASP A 173 -10.66 0.19 -20.17
CA ASP A 173 -10.79 -1.26 -20.31
C ASP A 173 -9.89 -2.03 -19.32
N GLU A 174 -8.59 -1.70 -19.27
CA GLU A 174 -7.65 -2.35 -18.36
C GLU A 174 -8.08 -2.18 -16.90
N PHE A 175 -8.58 -0.99 -16.54
CA PHE A 175 -9.07 -0.72 -15.20
C PHE A 175 -10.35 -1.50 -14.87
N THR A 176 -11.29 -1.61 -15.81
CA THR A 176 -12.50 -2.43 -15.65
C THR A 176 -12.13 -3.91 -15.44
N ARG A 177 -11.28 -4.48 -16.30
CA ARG A 177 -10.78 -5.85 -16.13
C ARG A 177 -10.06 -6.06 -14.80
N LEU A 178 -9.30 -5.06 -14.34
CA LEU A 178 -8.62 -5.11 -13.04
C LEU A 178 -9.62 -5.21 -11.87
N LEU A 179 -10.71 -4.43 -11.90
CA LEU A 179 -11.77 -4.49 -10.88
C LEU A 179 -12.55 -5.80 -10.94
N GLU A 180 -12.87 -6.30 -12.13
CA GLU A 180 -13.57 -7.56 -12.33
C GLU A 180 -12.75 -8.77 -11.85
N ALA A 181 -11.44 -8.77 -12.09
CA ALA A 181 -10.52 -9.80 -11.62
C ALA A 181 -10.35 -9.83 -10.09
N GLY A 182 -10.78 -8.78 -9.38
CA GLY A 182 -10.79 -8.73 -7.91
C GLY A 182 -11.75 -9.77 -7.34
N ARG A 183 -11.25 -10.72 -6.54
CA ARG A 183 -12.06 -11.83 -6.02
C ARG A 183 -12.90 -11.49 -4.79
N HIS A 184 -12.45 -10.54 -3.99
CA HIS A 184 -13.04 -10.21 -2.70
C HIS A 184 -13.48 -8.73 -2.68
N PRO A 185 -14.62 -8.37 -2.04
CA PRO A 185 -15.07 -6.98 -1.91
C PRO A 185 -13.97 -6.03 -1.40
N ARG A 186 -13.18 -6.48 -0.41
CA ARG A 186 -11.99 -5.76 0.08
C ARG A 186 -11.02 -5.37 -1.05
N ASP A 187 -10.66 -6.32 -1.91
CA ASP A 187 -9.63 -6.11 -2.93
C ASP A 187 -10.13 -5.14 -3.99
N LYS A 188 -11.40 -5.28 -4.40
CA LYS A 188 -12.07 -4.33 -5.30
C LYS A 188 -12.13 -2.93 -4.68
N ALA A 189 -12.50 -2.82 -3.41
CA ALA A 189 -12.54 -1.56 -2.68
C ALA A 189 -11.16 -0.90 -2.58
N ILE A 190 -10.09 -1.64 -2.26
CA ILE A 190 -8.72 -1.10 -2.23
C ILE A 190 -8.33 -0.53 -3.60
N ILE A 191 -8.57 -1.27 -4.68
CA ILE A 191 -8.23 -0.82 -6.05
C ILE A 191 -9.06 0.42 -6.42
N ALA A 192 -10.38 0.38 -6.20
CA ALA A 192 -11.29 1.47 -6.50
C ALA A 192 -10.93 2.74 -5.71
N VAL A 193 -10.73 2.65 -4.39
CA VAL A 193 -10.39 3.79 -3.54
C VAL A 193 -9.02 4.38 -3.89
N LEU A 194 -8.04 3.56 -4.28
CA LEU A 194 -6.74 4.07 -4.76
C LEU A 194 -6.86 4.80 -6.10
N ALA A 195 -7.69 4.31 -7.02
CA ALA A 195 -7.90 4.90 -8.34
C ALA A 195 -8.89 6.09 -8.34
N ASP A 196 -9.73 6.20 -7.32
CA ASP A 196 -10.68 7.31 -7.15
C ASP A 196 -10.12 8.41 -6.25
N GLY A 197 -9.60 8.06 -5.07
CA GLY A 197 -9.04 9.01 -4.10
C GLY A 197 -7.57 9.36 -4.36
N GLY A 198 -6.89 8.62 -5.23
CA GLY A 198 -5.50 8.84 -5.63
C GLY A 198 -4.51 8.90 -4.46
N MET A 199 -4.85 8.38 -3.29
CA MET A 199 -4.04 8.53 -2.08
C MET A 199 -2.79 7.66 -2.08
N ARG A 200 -1.81 7.97 -1.22
CA ARG A 200 -0.66 7.08 -1.02
C ARG A 200 -1.15 5.82 -0.31
N VAL A 201 -0.71 4.65 -0.77
CA VAL A 201 -1.10 3.36 -0.17
C VAL A 201 -0.74 3.23 1.31
N GLY A 202 0.33 3.88 1.78
CA GLY A 202 0.65 3.92 3.21
C GLY A 202 -0.41 4.67 4.01
N ALA A 203 -0.97 5.75 3.45
CA ALA A 203 -2.06 6.48 4.09
C ALA A 203 -3.38 5.70 4.05
N LEU A 204 -3.70 5.08 2.91
CA LEU A 204 -4.84 4.17 2.76
C LEU A 204 -4.80 3.06 3.81
N ALA A 205 -3.67 2.34 3.89
CA ALA A 205 -3.52 1.20 4.77
C ALA A 205 -3.54 1.57 6.26
N SER A 206 -3.31 2.85 6.62
CA SER A 206 -3.40 3.38 8.00
C SER A 206 -4.81 3.76 8.40
N CYS A 207 -5.77 3.73 7.48
CA CYS A 207 -7.13 4.07 7.80
C CYS A 207 -7.74 3.04 8.75
N ARG A 208 -8.54 3.55 9.69
CA ARG A 208 -9.45 2.82 10.55
C ARG A 208 -10.88 3.03 10.07
N VAL A 209 -11.81 2.23 10.56
CA VAL A 209 -13.24 2.35 10.20
C VAL A 209 -13.76 3.77 10.45
N LYS A 210 -13.41 4.39 11.59
CA LYS A 210 -13.80 5.79 11.93
C LYS A 210 -13.32 6.85 10.93
N ASN A 211 -12.38 6.51 10.04
CA ASN A 211 -11.88 7.46 9.06
C ASN A 211 -12.80 7.60 7.85
N VAL A 212 -13.84 6.77 7.73
CA VAL A 212 -14.79 6.80 6.61
C VAL A 212 -16.09 7.42 7.09
N GLU A 213 -16.56 8.42 6.36
CA GLU A 213 -17.87 9.04 6.54
C GLU A 213 -18.64 9.03 5.22
N PHE A 214 -19.77 8.36 5.16
CA PHE A 214 -20.65 8.38 3.99
C PHE A 214 -21.52 9.63 3.99
N ASN A 215 -21.72 10.21 2.82
CA ASN A 215 -22.59 11.37 2.64
C ASN A 215 -23.40 11.24 1.34
N GLN A 216 -24.23 12.25 1.06
CA GLN A 216 -25.09 12.28 -0.13
C GLN A 216 -24.34 12.31 -1.48
N TYR A 217 -23.03 12.52 -1.48
CA TYR A 217 -22.18 12.58 -2.68
C TYR A 217 -21.25 11.37 -2.83
N GLY A 218 -21.30 10.41 -1.90
CA GLY A 218 -20.40 9.26 -1.85
C GLY A 218 -19.83 9.06 -0.44
N ALA A 219 -18.52 9.20 -0.29
CA ALA A 219 -17.85 9.11 1.00
C ALA A 219 -16.69 10.11 1.13
N MET A 220 -16.35 10.47 2.37
CA MET A 220 -15.14 11.17 2.74
C MET A 220 -14.24 10.21 3.50
N ILE A 221 -12.97 10.16 3.13
CA ILE A 221 -11.95 9.44 3.90
C ILE A 221 -10.96 10.42 4.53
N TYR A 222 -10.93 10.45 5.85
CA TYR A 222 -10.08 11.33 6.64
C TYR A 222 -8.76 10.65 6.92
N LEU A 223 -7.70 11.08 6.23
CA LEU A 223 -6.39 10.49 6.44
C LEU A 223 -5.86 10.86 7.84
N SER A 224 -5.56 9.83 8.63
CA SER A 224 -4.82 9.98 9.89
C SER A 224 -3.46 10.61 9.62
N LYS A 225 -2.93 11.36 10.59
CA LYS A 225 -1.63 12.05 10.52
C LYS A 225 -0.47 11.05 10.33
N THR A 226 -0.20 10.61 9.11
CA THR A 226 0.97 9.77 8.80
C THR A 226 2.15 10.68 8.48
N GLY A 227 2.92 11.04 9.51
CA GLY A 227 4.15 11.84 9.38
C GLY A 227 4.68 12.32 10.74
N VAL A 228 5.99 12.60 10.80
CA VAL A 228 6.70 13.09 12.01
C VAL A 228 6.10 14.41 12.52
N ASN A 229 5.49 15.21 11.64
CA ASN A 229 4.85 16.47 11.99
C ASN A 229 3.34 16.29 12.18
N LYS A 230 2.95 16.12 13.45
CA LYS A 230 1.55 15.98 13.92
C LYS A 230 0.72 17.28 13.83
N THR A 231 1.18 18.30 13.12
CA THR A 231 0.58 19.65 13.06
C THR A 231 -0.31 19.89 11.83
N THR A 232 -0.31 19.02 10.82
CA THR A 232 -1.21 19.16 9.67
C THR A 232 -2.63 18.70 10.04
N PRO A 233 -3.68 19.52 9.80
CA PRO A 233 -5.07 19.13 10.01
C PRO A 233 -5.42 17.84 9.28
N ALA A 234 -6.31 17.01 9.86
CA ALA A 234 -6.84 15.83 9.17
C ALA A 234 -7.49 16.28 7.87
N LYS A 235 -7.06 15.71 6.74
CA LYS A 235 -7.56 16.06 5.43
C LYS A 235 -8.54 15.00 4.97
N GLY A 236 -9.79 15.40 4.76
CA GLY A 236 -10.77 14.59 4.07
C GLY A 236 -10.45 14.52 2.59
N ILE A 237 -10.46 13.32 2.01
CA ILE A 237 -10.41 13.08 0.58
C ILE A 237 -11.80 12.63 0.14
N PRO A 238 -12.43 13.30 -0.83
CA PRO A 238 -13.69 12.83 -1.39
C PRO A 238 -13.46 11.57 -2.21
N LEU A 239 -14.28 10.56 -1.94
CA LEU A 239 -14.48 9.36 -2.74
C LEU A 239 -15.81 9.52 -3.46
N THR A 240 -15.76 9.54 -4.78
CA THR A 240 -16.94 9.71 -5.62
C THR A 240 -17.45 8.32 -6.00
N TRP A 241 -16.97 7.79 -7.12
CA TRP A 241 -17.45 6.54 -7.70
C TRP A 241 -16.96 5.28 -6.97
N SER A 242 -15.94 5.39 -6.11
CA SER A 242 -15.45 4.23 -5.33
C SER A 242 -16.25 3.97 -4.05
N SER A 243 -17.14 4.90 -3.66
CA SER A 243 -17.96 4.80 -2.44
C SER A 243 -18.79 3.51 -2.40
N GLY A 244 -19.36 3.08 -3.52
CA GLY A 244 -20.11 1.82 -3.61
C GLY A 244 -19.26 0.58 -3.33
N TYR A 245 -18.02 0.55 -3.83
CA TYR A 245 -17.07 -0.55 -3.54
C TYR A 245 -16.67 -0.55 -2.07
N LEU A 246 -16.45 0.63 -1.49
CA LEU A 246 -16.14 0.77 -0.07
C LEU A 246 -17.31 0.32 0.81
N ASN A 247 -18.55 0.65 0.44
CA ASN A 247 -19.75 0.21 1.14
C ASN A 247 -19.90 -1.32 1.11
N GLN A 248 -19.71 -1.94 -0.05
CA GLN A 248 -19.73 -3.41 -0.20
C GLN A 248 -18.67 -4.09 0.67
N TRP A 249 -17.48 -3.50 0.79
CA TRP A 249 -16.45 -4.02 1.68
C TRP A 249 -16.88 -3.90 3.15
N LEU A 250 -17.35 -2.72 3.57
CA LEU A 250 -17.79 -2.50 4.96
C LEU A 250 -18.98 -3.38 5.36
N ALA A 251 -19.85 -3.75 4.42
CA ALA A 251 -20.96 -4.67 4.67
C ALA A 251 -20.50 -6.08 5.10
N VAL A 252 -19.32 -6.52 4.66
CA VAL A 252 -18.73 -7.83 5.01
C VAL A 252 -17.47 -7.70 5.86
N HIS A 253 -17.18 -6.49 6.37
CA HIS A 253 -16.00 -6.25 7.18
C HIS A 253 -16.20 -6.88 8.56
N PRO A 254 -15.23 -7.67 9.06
CA PRO A 254 -15.44 -8.51 10.24
C PRO A 254 -15.66 -7.73 11.54
N ASP A 255 -15.05 -6.55 11.66
CA ASP A 255 -15.16 -5.69 12.85
C ASP A 255 -15.59 -4.27 12.47
N ARG A 256 -16.65 -4.16 11.66
CA ARG A 256 -17.10 -2.87 11.09
C ARG A 256 -17.71 -1.91 12.12
N GLU A 257 -18.18 -2.44 13.25
CA GLU A 257 -18.83 -1.63 14.29
C GLU A 257 -17.79 -1.00 15.24
N ASN A 258 -16.56 -1.50 15.24
CA ASN A 258 -15.46 -0.94 16.01
C ASN A 258 -14.79 0.21 15.25
N PRO A 259 -14.93 1.47 15.70
CA PRO A 259 -14.38 2.61 14.98
C PRO A 259 -12.84 2.59 14.92
N GLU A 260 -12.18 1.93 15.88
CA GLU A 260 -10.73 1.79 15.94
C GLU A 260 -10.19 0.61 15.12
N ALA A 261 -11.04 -0.28 14.61
CA ALA A 261 -10.58 -1.39 13.78
C ALA A 261 -9.86 -0.89 12.52
N PRO A 262 -8.79 -1.58 12.06
CA PRO A 262 -8.17 -1.28 10.78
C PRO A 262 -9.22 -1.38 9.67
N LEU A 263 -9.32 -0.37 8.80
CA LEU A 263 -10.26 -0.38 7.66
C LEU A 263 -9.94 -1.52 6.68
N TRP A 264 -8.66 -1.88 6.61
CA TRP A 264 -8.17 -2.93 5.72
C TRP A 264 -7.53 -4.02 6.56
N VAL A 265 -8.21 -5.17 6.61
CA VAL A 265 -7.75 -6.37 7.31
C VAL A 265 -7.36 -7.48 6.35
N THR A 266 -6.47 -8.37 6.78
CA THR A 266 -6.11 -9.62 6.09
C THR A 266 -7.35 -10.54 6.00
N LEU A 267 -7.39 -11.44 5.00
CA LEU A 267 -8.51 -12.39 4.84
C LEU A 267 -8.22 -13.73 5.53
N ASP A 268 -7.09 -13.84 6.22
CA ASP A 268 -6.82 -15.01 7.04
C ASP A 268 -7.61 -14.94 8.35
N LYS A 269 -7.54 -16.01 9.15
CA LYS A 269 -8.28 -16.10 10.41
C LYS A 269 -7.87 -15.03 11.44
N ASN A 270 -6.69 -14.42 11.28
CA ASN A 270 -6.18 -13.46 12.25
C ASN A 270 -6.71 -12.05 12.00
N GLN A 271 -7.17 -11.75 10.77
CA GLN A 271 -7.80 -10.48 10.40
C GLN A 271 -7.01 -9.23 10.83
N GLU A 272 -5.68 -9.34 10.81
CA GLU A 272 -4.77 -8.25 11.18
C GLU A 272 -4.77 -7.14 10.13
N ALA A 273 -4.26 -5.95 10.48
CA ALA A 273 -4.08 -4.86 9.53
C ALA A 273 -3.25 -5.27 8.32
N VAL A 274 -3.69 -4.89 7.11
CA VAL A 274 -2.99 -5.22 5.87
C VAL A 274 -1.70 -4.43 5.75
N SER A 275 -0.57 -5.13 5.56
CA SER A 275 0.72 -4.48 5.29
C SER A 275 0.81 -3.90 3.87
N TYR A 276 1.70 -2.91 3.67
CA TYR A 276 1.99 -2.34 2.34
C TYR A 276 2.35 -3.43 1.32
N LYS A 277 3.16 -4.42 1.75
CA LYS A 277 3.61 -5.52 0.89
C LYS A 277 2.43 -6.39 0.46
N THR A 278 1.48 -6.64 1.35
CA THR A 278 0.27 -7.41 1.05
C THR A 278 -0.60 -6.69 0.02
N ILE A 279 -0.86 -5.39 0.19
CA ILE A 279 -1.62 -4.60 -0.80
C ILE A 279 -0.92 -4.62 -2.17
N ARG A 280 0.39 -4.36 -2.19
CA ARG A 280 1.17 -4.36 -3.44
C ARG A 280 1.13 -5.73 -4.13
N LYS A 281 1.28 -6.82 -3.37
CA LYS A 281 1.21 -8.19 -3.90
C LYS A 281 -0.19 -8.47 -4.43
N MET A 282 -1.23 -8.12 -3.67
CA MET A 282 -2.63 -8.28 -4.08
C MET A 282 -2.89 -7.60 -5.42
N ILE A 283 -2.59 -6.30 -5.54
CA ILE A 283 -2.80 -5.55 -6.79
C ILE A 283 -2.06 -6.18 -7.96
N LYS A 284 -0.79 -6.56 -7.76
CA LYS A 284 0.01 -7.23 -8.80
C LYS A 284 -0.65 -8.54 -9.25
N THR A 285 -1.05 -9.40 -8.32
CA THR A 285 -1.68 -10.68 -8.64
C THR A 285 -3.05 -10.51 -9.30
N THR A 286 -3.80 -9.46 -8.96
CA THR A 286 -5.08 -9.13 -9.61
C THR A 286 -4.86 -8.67 -11.04
N ALA A 287 -3.84 -7.85 -11.29
CA ALA A 287 -3.48 -7.40 -12.64
C ALA A 287 -3.00 -8.55 -13.53
N GLU A 288 -2.21 -9.47 -13.00
CA GLU A 288 -1.77 -10.69 -13.70
C GLU A 288 -2.98 -11.54 -14.13
N LYS A 289 -3.97 -11.73 -13.24
CA LYS A 289 -5.22 -12.43 -13.55
C LYS A 289 -6.08 -11.72 -14.59
N ALA A 290 -6.06 -10.38 -14.60
CA ALA A 290 -6.75 -9.57 -15.58
C ALA A 290 -6.06 -9.58 -16.96
N GLY A 291 -4.90 -10.22 -17.11
CA GLY A 291 -4.14 -10.25 -18.37
C GLY A 291 -3.49 -8.91 -18.70
N ILE A 292 -3.23 -8.05 -17.71
CA ILE A 292 -2.63 -6.73 -17.91
C ILE A 292 -1.10 -6.89 -17.93
N LYS A 293 -0.48 -6.53 -19.06
CA LYS A 293 0.99 -6.62 -19.23
C LYS A 293 1.75 -5.54 -18.45
N LYS A 294 1.10 -4.41 -18.15
CA LYS A 294 1.68 -3.29 -17.40
C LYS A 294 1.97 -3.68 -15.95
N SER A 295 3.02 -3.10 -15.37
CA SER A 295 3.37 -3.30 -13.96
C SER A 295 2.44 -2.52 -13.04
N VAL A 296 1.28 -3.12 -12.71
CA VAL A 296 0.29 -2.47 -11.86
C VAL A 296 0.73 -2.50 -10.39
N HIS A 297 0.84 -1.32 -9.80
CA HIS A 297 1.17 -1.13 -8.39
C HIS A 297 0.50 0.14 -7.84
N PRO A 298 0.43 0.36 -6.50
CA PRO A 298 -0.32 1.48 -5.96
C PRO A 298 0.05 2.87 -6.50
N HIS A 299 1.34 3.11 -6.79
CA HIS A 299 1.75 4.37 -7.42
C HIS A 299 1.18 4.55 -8.84
N LEU A 300 1.02 3.47 -9.61
CA LEU A 300 0.44 3.55 -10.96
C LEU A 300 -1.05 3.87 -10.89
N LEU A 301 -1.78 3.27 -9.93
CA LEU A 301 -3.18 3.62 -9.68
C LEU A 301 -3.33 5.09 -9.30
N ARG A 302 -2.41 5.62 -8.50
CA ARG A 302 -2.37 7.05 -8.18
C ARG A 302 -2.06 7.92 -9.40
N HIS A 303 -1.13 7.53 -10.26
CA HIS A 303 -0.86 8.26 -11.51
C HIS A 303 -2.10 8.25 -12.41
N THR A 304 -2.75 7.09 -12.54
CA THR A 304 -4.00 6.91 -13.29
C THR A 304 -5.10 7.82 -12.74
N ALA A 305 -5.29 7.85 -11.42
CA ALA A 305 -6.27 8.72 -10.77
C ALA A 305 -6.03 10.20 -11.11
N ILE A 306 -4.78 10.66 -11.00
CA ILE A 306 -4.43 12.06 -11.26
C ILE A 306 -4.63 12.41 -12.74
N THR A 307 -4.19 11.55 -13.66
CA THR A 307 -4.41 11.76 -15.10
C THR A 307 -5.90 11.87 -15.40
N ASN A 308 -6.70 10.95 -14.88
CA ASN A 308 -8.14 10.94 -15.06
C ASN A 308 -8.81 12.21 -14.51
N TRP A 309 -8.40 12.69 -13.33
CA TRP A 309 -8.93 13.94 -12.78
C TRP A 309 -8.68 15.14 -13.69
N ILE A 310 -7.49 15.22 -14.28
CA ILE A 310 -7.16 16.31 -15.20
C ILE A 310 -7.97 16.18 -16.49
N LEU A 311 -8.11 14.96 -17.02
CA LEU A 311 -8.96 14.68 -18.18
C LEU A 311 -10.43 15.02 -17.93
N ASP A 312 -10.93 14.80 -16.70
CA ASP A 312 -12.26 15.21 -16.27
C ASP A 312 -12.38 16.73 -16.03
N GLY A 313 -11.32 17.50 -16.26
CA GLY A 313 -11.32 18.95 -16.18
C GLY A 313 -11.01 19.55 -14.80
N LEU A 314 -10.54 18.77 -13.82
CA LEU A 314 -10.16 19.33 -12.51
C LEU A 314 -8.99 20.30 -12.65
N ASN A 315 -9.11 21.46 -12.01
CA ASN A 315 -8.06 22.48 -12.01
C ASN A 315 -6.88 22.09 -11.09
N GLU A 316 -5.76 22.82 -11.21
CA GLU A 316 -4.54 22.53 -10.46
C GLU A 316 -4.76 22.52 -8.94
N GLN A 317 -5.62 23.41 -8.41
CA GLN A 317 -5.89 23.49 -6.99
C GLN A 317 -6.71 22.28 -6.50
N GLU A 318 -7.69 21.84 -7.28
CA GLU A 318 -8.50 20.65 -7.01
C GLU A 318 -7.65 19.38 -7.03
N VAL A 319 -6.81 19.22 -8.05
CA VAL A 319 -5.89 18.07 -8.15
C VAL A 319 -4.90 18.09 -6.99
N LYS A 320 -4.25 19.22 -6.68
CA LYS A 320 -3.36 19.35 -5.50
C LYS A 320 -4.09 19.05 -4.21
N HIS A 321 -5.34 19.49 -4.10
CA HIS A 321 -6.18 19.21 -2.95
C HIS A 321 -6.39 17.70 -2.82
N ARG A 322 -6.97 17.06 -3.82
CA ARG A 322 -7.30 15.62 -3.80
C ARG A 322 -6.05 14.74 -3.66
N ALA A 323 -4.95 15.10 -4.33
CA ALA A 323 -3.67 14.38 -4.26
C ALA A 323 -2.95 14.53 -2.89
N GLY A 324 -3.27 15.57 -2.11
CA GLY A 324 -2.55 15.87 -0.86
C GLY A 324 -1.12 16.39 -1.11
N TRP A 325 -0.96 17.27 -2.10
CA TRP A 325 0.32 17.92 -2.39
C TRP A 325 0.49 19.24 -1.64
N SER A 326 1.74 19.61 -1.35
CA SER A 326 2.05 20.95 -0.86
C SER A 326 1.83 21.98 -1.97
N ARG A 327 1.49 23.21 -1.60
CA ARG A 327 1.13 24.28 -2.55
C ARG A 327 2.19 24.52 -3.63
N GLY A 328 3.47 24.39 -3.28
CA GLY A 328 4.62 24.55 -4.20
C GLY A 328 5.05 23.29 -4.98
N SER A 329 4.38 22.15 -4.82
CA SER A 329 4.73 20.94 -5.56
C SER A 329 4.16 20.98 -6.99
N THR A 330 5.02 21.34 -7.96
CA THR A 330 4.68 21.38 -9.40
C THR A 330 5.26 20.21 -10.18
N GLN A 331 6.20 19.48 -9.58
CA GLN A 331 6.96 18.42 -10.25
C GLN A 331 6.09 17.27 -10.75
N MET A 332 4.94 17.04 -10.10
CA MET A 332 4.01 16.02 -10.56
C MET A 332 3.18 16.47 -11.75
N PHE A 333 2.75 17.74 -11.85
CA PHE A 333 2.05 18.24 -13.04
C PHE A 333 2.89 18.14 -14.31
N LYS A 334 4.21 18.36 -14.22
CA LYS A 334 5.14 18.19 -15.35
C LYS A 334 5.18 16.79 -15.92
N ILE A 335 4.91 15.78 -15.09
CA ILE A 335 4.84 14.38 -15.52
C ILE A 335 3.55 14.10 -16.31
N TYR A 336 2.51 14.93 -16.13
CA TYR A 336 1.22 14.81 -16.81
C TYR A 336 1.02 15.85 -17.93
N ALA A 337 2.01 16.68 -18.22
CA ALA A 337 1.94 17.67 -19.32
C ALA A 337 1.95 17.03 -20.72
N ASN A 338 2.03 15.70 -20.81
CA ASN A 338 1.97 14.93 -22.04
C ASN A 338 0.52 14.67 -22.49
N PHE A 339 -0.36 15.68 -22.38
CA PHE A 339 -1.66 15.60 -23.05
C PHE A 339 -1.43 15.70 -24.55
N THR A 340 -2.26 14.99 -25.31
CA THR A 340 -2.36 15.28 -26.74
C THR A 340 -2.97 16.67 -26.92
N ASP A 341 -2.57 17.38 -27.96
CA ASP A 341 -3.15 18.69 -28.28
C ASP A 341 -4.68 18.62 -28.40
N GLN A 342 -5.21 17.45 -28.81
CA GLN A 342 -6.64 17.18 -28.92
C GLN A 342 -7.35 17.17 -27.55
N GLU A 343 -6.78 16.54 -26.52
CA GLU A 343 -7.36 16.52 -25.17
C GLU A 343 -7.39 17.93 -24.55
N ILE A 344 -6.34 18.72 -24.80
CA ILE A 344 -6.27 20.12 -24.35
C ILE A 344 -7.35 20.94 -25.06
N ASN A 345 -7.47 20.80 -26.38
CA ASN A 345 -8.46 21.54 -27.17
C ASN A 345 -9.89 21.18 -26.78
N ASN A 346 -10.20 19.90 -26.53
CA ASN A 346 -11.50 19.47 -26.05
C ASN A 346 -11.85 20.10 -24.69
N SER A 347 -10.91 20.08 -23.74
CA SER A 347 -11.11 20.74 -22.45
C SER A 347 -11.33 22.26 -22.58
N ILE A 348 -10.68 22.90 -23.56
CA ILE A 348 -10.93 24.32 -23.87
C ILE A 348 -12.36 24.50 -24.40
N TYR A 349 -12.79 23.71 -25.39
CA TYR A 349 -14.14 23.80 -25.96
C TYR A 349 -15.25 23.62 -24.91
N GLU A 350 -15.11 22.63 -24.01
CA GLU A 350 -16.05 22.39 -22.92
C GLU A 350 -16.17 23.60 -21.97
N LYS A 351 -15.05 24.26 -21.66
CA LYS A 351 -15.03 25.47 -20.81
C LYS A 351 -15.75 26.66 -21.42
N TYR A 352 -15.85 26.70 -22.76
CA TYR A 352 -16.65 27.69 -23.49
C TYR A 352 -18.09 27.22 -23.77
N GLY A 353 -18.51 26.09 -23.20
CA GLY A 353 -19.87 25.57 -23.34
C GLY A 353 -20.15 24.88 -24.68
N LEU A 354 -19.12 24.58 -25.46
CA LEU A 354 -19.26 23.83 -26.71
C LEU A 354 -19.37 22.34 -26.39
N LYS A 355 -20.31 21.65 -27.04
CA LYS A 355 -20.49 20.21 -26.88
C LYS A 355 -19.37 19.48 -27.59
N THR A 356 -18.47 18.90 -26.82
CA THR A 356 -17.58 17.82 -27.24
C THR A 356 -18.18 16.47 -26.82
N GLU A 357 -17.63 15.36 -27.31
CA GLU A 357 -17.94 14.05 -26.75
C GLU A 357 -17.55 14.03 -25.26
N ASP A 358 -18.42 13.52 -24.39
CA ASP A 358 -18.11 13.36 -22.96
C ASP A 358 -17.03 12.28 -22.81
N THR A 359 -15.78 12.73 -22.68
CA THR A 359 -14.61 11.85 -22.59
C THR A 359 -14.22 11.54 -21.13
N ARG A 360 -15.05 11.92 -20.16
CA ARG A 360 -14.79 11.65 -18.74
C ARG A 360 -14.59 10.16 -18.50
N HIS A 361 -13.61 9.85 -17.66
CA HIS A 361 -13.28 8.44 -17.37
C HIS A 361 -14.43 7.74 -16.62
N VAL A 362 -15.19 8.49 -15.82
CA VAL A 362 -16.36 8.04 -15.09
C VAL A 362 -17.46 9.09 -15.17
N THR A 363 -18.63 8.66 -15.64
CA THR A 363 -19.87 9.43 -15.58
C THR A 363 -20.67 8.96 -14.37
N LEU A 364 -21.15 9.91 -13.56
CA LEU A 364 -21.91 9.65 -12.35
C LEU A 364 -23.40 9.90 -12.59
N THR A 365 -24.24 9.01 -12.05
CA THR A 365 -25.70 9.14 -12.03
C THR A 365 -26.20 8.99 -10.60
N ARG A 366 -27.51 9.15 -10.41
CA ARG A 366 -28.18 8.94 -9.13
C ARG A 366 -29.14 7.78 -9.20
N CYS A 367 -29.17 6.98 -8.15
CA CYS A 367 -30.13 5.89 -8.00
C CYS A 367 -31.56 6.47 -7.97
N PRO A 368 -32.48 6.01 -8.83
CA PRO A 368 -33.85 6.53 -8.86
C PRO A 368 -34.67 6.20 -7.60
N ARG A 369 -34.21 5.23 -6.79
CA ARG A 369 -34.90 4.81 -5.55
C ARG A 369 -34.36 5.45 -4.29
N CYS A 370 -33.04 5.58 -4.15
CA CYS A 370 -32.41 6.00 -2.89
C CYS A 370 -31.43 7.17 -3.05
N ASP A 371 -31.38 7.78 -4.23
CA ASP A 371 -30.56 8.95 -4.55
C ASP A 371 -29.03 8.76 -4.38
N ASN A 372 -28.60 7.51 -4.15
CA ASN A 372 -27.19 7.15 -4.03
C ASN A 372 -26.41 7.46 -5.31
N VAL A 373 -25.19 7.96 -5.18
CA VAL A 373 -24.29 8.20 -6.31
C VAL A 373 -23.79 6.87 -6.87
N LEU A 374 -23.90 6.71 -8.18
CA LEU A 374 -23.54 5.49 -8.91
C LEU A 374 -22.74 5.84 -10.15
N LYS A 375 -21.97 4.88 -10.67
CA LYS A 375 -21.46 4.96 -12.04
C LYS A 375 -22.61 4.73 -13.01
N SER A 376 -22.58 5.38 -14.17
CA SER A 376 -23.56 5.14 -15.24
C SER A 376 -23.63 3.68 -15.65
N GLU A 377 -22.50 2.95 -15.56
CA GLU A 377 -22.40 1.54 -15.93
C GLU A 377 -22.72 0.56 -14.78
N ASP A 378 -23.08 1.05 -13.58
CA ASP A 378 -23.40 0.18 -12.45
C ASP A 378 -24.72 -0.58 -12.71
N LYS A 379 -24.67 -1.91 -12.65
CA LYS A 379 -25.84 -2.79 -12.87
C LYS A 379 -26.78 -2.86 -11.67
N PHE A 380 -26.30 -2.47 -10.49
CA PHE A 380 -27.05 -2.50 -9.25
C PHE A 380 -26.68 -1.33 -8.34
N CYS A 381 -27.64 -0.86 -7.55
CA CYS A 381 -27.37 0.16 -6.56
C CYS A 381 -26.59 -0.42 -5.38
N SER A 382 -25.41 0.12 -5.09
CA SER A 382 -24.56 -0.29 -3.97
C SER A 382 -25.14 -0.01 -2.57
N ARG A 383 -26.24 0.75 -2.48
CA ARG A 383 -26.92 1.10 -1.22
C ARG A 383 -28.23 0.33 -1.00
N CYS A 384 -29.12 0.32 -1.99
CA CYS A 384 -30.46 -0.28 -1.87
C CYS A 384 -30.64 -1.57 -2.69
N SER A 385 -29.59 -2.04 -3.36
CA SER A 385 -29.59 -3.26 -4.18
C SER A 385 -30.58 -3.26 -5.35
N LEU A 386 -31.14 -2.10 -5.71
CA LEU A 386 -31.98 -1.97 -6.91
C LEU A 386 -31.19 -2.40 -8.15
N VAL A 387 -31.76 -3.31 -8.95
CA VAL A 387 -31.24 -3.66 -10.28
C VAL A 387 -31.53 -2.50 -11.23
N LEU A 388 -30.49 -2.00 -11.90
CA LEU A 388 -30.54 -0.82 -12.77
C LEU A 388 -30.43 -1.19 -14.25
N ASP A 389 -29.87 -2.36 -14.53
CA ASP A 389 -29.66 -2.88 -15.87
C ASP A 389 -30.72 -3.94 -16.21
N GLN A 390 -31.47 -3.71 -17.28
CA GLN A 390 -32.56 -4.60 -17.70
C GLN A 390 -32.04 -5.99 -18.07
N ALA A 391 -30.90 -6.07 -18.78
CA ALA A 391 -30.29 -7.34 -19.14
C ALA A 391 -29.82 -8.14 -17.91
N MET A 392 -29.45 -7.45 -16.83
CA MET A 392 -29.15 -8.09 -15.55
C MET A 392 -30.42 -8.57 -14.83
N ALA A 393 -31.51 -7.80 -14.89
CA ALA A 393 -32.80 -8.20 -14.32
C ALA A 393 -33.29 -9.52 -14.95
N GLU A 394 -33.28 -9.60 -16.29
CA GLU A 394 -33.63 -10.81 -17.05
C GLU A 394 -32.76 -12.01 -16.67
N LYS A 395 -31.45 -11.80 -16.44
CA LYS A 395 -30.54 -12.87 -16.00
C LYS A 395 -30.84 -13.36 -14.59
N ILE A 396 -31.23 -12.46 -13.68
CA ILE A 396 -31.60 -12.83 -12.31
C ILE A 396 -32.89 -13.62 -12.32
N GLU A 397 -33.89 -13.17 -13.08
CA GLU A 397 -35.17 -13.88 -13.26
C GLU A 397 -34.95 -15.27 -13.84
N ALA A 398 -34.21 -15.40 -14.95
CA ALA A 398 -33.89 -16.70 -15.54
C ALA A 398 -33.10 -17.62 -14.57
N GLY A 399 -32.25 -17.04 -13.72
CA GLY A 399 -31.52 -17.78 -12.69
C GLY A 399 -32.43 -18.28 -11.56
N ASN A 400 -33.42 -17.48 -11.15
CA ASN A 400 -34.43 -17.87 -10.17
C ASN A 400 -35.34 -18.96 -10.74
N ASP A 401 -35.84 -18.79 -11.97
CA ASP A 401 -36.67 -19.80 -12.65
C ASP A 401 -35.95 -21.15 -12.73
N PHE A 402 -34.66 -21.14 -13.06
CA PHE A 402 -33.83 -22.34 -13.08
C PHE A 402 -33.66 -22.97 -11.68
N ALA A 403 -33.47 -22.14 -10.65
CA ALA A 403 -33.33 -22.62 -9.27
C ALA A 403 -34.64 -23.22 -8.76
N ASP A 404 -35.77 -22.60 -9.07
CA ASP A 404 -37.12 -23.03 -8.70
C ASP A 404 -37.47 -24.36 -9.40
N ASP A 405 -37.24 -24.50 -10.71
CA ASP A 405 -37.42 -25.76 -11.45
C ASP A 405 -36.56 -26.90 -10.86
N LYS A 406 -35.30 -26.61 -10.51
CA LYS A 406 -34.42 -27.60 -9.91
C LYS A 406 -34.87 -27.98 -8.50
N MET A 407 -35.36 -27.02 -7.72
CA MET A 407 -35.88 -27.26 -6.38
C MET A 407 -37.15 -28.09 -6.43
N GLU A 408 -38.07 -27.77 -7.35
CA GLU A 408 -39.30 -28.54 -7.58
C GLU A 408 -39.00 -29.99 -7.94
N LYS A 409 -38.07 -30.24 -8.87
CA LYS A 409 -37.62 -31.60 -9.23
C LYS A 409 -37.05 -32.37 -8.04
N LEU A 410 -36.24 -31.73 -7.20
CA LEU A 410 -35.67 -32.35 -6.01
C LEU A 410 -36.74 -32.69 -4.97
N VAL A 411 -37.69 -31.79 -4.75
CA VAL A 411 -38.81 -31.99 -3.83
C VAL A 411 -39.71 -33.13 -4.33
N ASN A 412 -40.09 -33.13 -5.60
CA ASN A 412 -40.94 -34.17 -6.18
C ASN A 412 -40.26 -35.55 -6.13
N ALA A 413 -38.99 -35.65 -6.47
CA ALA A 413 -38.24 -36.91 -6.35
C ALA A 413 -38.19 -37.40 -4.89
N LYS A 414 -38.08 -36.49 -3.91
CA LYS A 414 -38.09 -36.87 -2.50
C LYS A 414 -39.49 -37.28 -2.01
N ILE A 415 -40.54 -36.65 -2.52
CA ILE A 415 -41.93 -37.04 -2.25
C ILE A 415 -42.19 -38.44 -2.81
N GLU A 416 -41.80 -38.73 -4.04
CA GLU A 416 -41.93 -40.06 -4.64
C GLU A 416 -41.22 -41.13 -3.79
N GLU A 417 -39.98 -40.88 -3.39
CA GLU A 417 -39.21 -41.79 -2.52
C GLU A 417 -39.94 -42.06 -1.18
N LEU A 418 -40.50 -41.02 -0.55
CA LEU A 418 -41.24 -41.12 0.71
C LEU A 418 -42.58 -41.85 0.55
N VAL A 419 -43.29 -41.59 -0.55
CA VAL A 419 -44.56 -42.25 -0.88
C VAL A 419 -44.32 -43.73 -1.15
N GLU A 420 -43.29 -44.08 -1.93
CA GLU A 420 -42.90 -45.47 -2.16
C GLU A 420 -42.47 -46.19 -0.89
N ALA A 421 -41.70 -45.53 -0.02
CA ALA A 421 -41.31 -46.09 1.26
C ALA A 421 -42.54 -46.39 2.13
N ARG A 422 -43.50 -45.46 2.18
CA ARG A 422 -44.74 -45.64 2.95
C ARG A 422 -45.68 -46.69 2.35
N PHE A 423 -45.72 -46.80 1.02
CA PHE A 423 -46.45 -47.87 0.34
C PHE A 423 -45.83 -49.24 0.63
N ARG A 424 -44.49 -49.36 0.62
CA ARG A 424 -43.78 -50.59 1.01
C ARG A 424 -44.08 -50.98 2.47
N GLU A 425 -44.07 -50.02 3.38
CA GLU A 425 -44.47 -50.24 4.78
C GLU A 425 -45.92 -50.74 4.91
N MET A 426 -46.87 -50.15 4.17
CA MET A 426 -48.28 -50.56 4.21
C MET A 426 -48.55 -51.93 3.59
N LEU A 427 -47.78 -52.33 2.58
CA LEU A 427 -47.93 -53.62 1.88
C LEU A 427 -47.19 -54.78 2.58
N GLY A 428 -46.52 -54.53 3.71
CA GLY A 428 -45.86 -55.58 4.50
C GLY A 428 -44.68 -56.26 3.81
N GLN A 429 -44.19 -55.70 2.70
CA GLN A 429 -42.98 -56.17 2.02
C GLN A 429 -41.78 -55.48 2.66
N LYS A 430 -41.12 -56.19 3.59
CA LYS A 430 -39.84 -55.76 4.16
C LYS A 430 -38.72 -55.83 3.14
#